data_AF-A0A953MZF5-F1
#
_entry.id   AF-A0A953MZF5-F1
#
_cell.length_a   1.000
_cell.length_b   1.000
_cell.length_c   1.000
_cell.angle_alpha   90.00
_cell.angle_beta   90.00
_cell.angle_gamma   90.00
#
_symmetry.space_group_name_H-M   'P 1'
#
loop_
_entity.id
_entity.type
_entity.pdbx_description
1 polymer ?
#
loop_
_entity_poly.entity_id
_entity_poly.type
_entity_poly.pdbx_seq_one_letter_code
_entity_poly.pdbx_strand_id
1 'polypeptide(L)'
;MDIEGIIAIIVTFSTAFGIVYIVMSTRHREHMAMIQRGINPKEGSRRTDPERALKTGMQMIGVAVGLGCGYLLEVYTSMERPWVYFGPVMFFVGLVMILYYFRSRKPV
;
A
#
# COMPACT_ATOMS: atom_id res chain seq x y z
N MET A 1 0.28 29.54 17.92
CA MET A 1 0.32 28.70 16.69
C MET A 1 1.76 28.67 16.28
N ASP A 2 2.44 27.71 16.88
CA ASP A 2 3.82 27.87 17.30
C ASP A 2 4.71 27.16 16.29
N ILE A 3 5.92 27.71 16.08
CA ILE A 3 6.88 27.31 15.03
C ILE A 3 7.13 25.79 15.01
N GLU A 4 6.93 25.11 16.15
CA GLU A 4 6.95 23.66 16.32
C GLU A 4 6.02 22.89 15.35
N GLY A 5 4.81 23.40 15.09
CA GLY A 5 3.86 22.73 14.19
C GLY A 5 4.32 22.74 12.73
N ILE A 6 4.97 23.82 12.30
CA ILE A 6 5.53 23.94 10.94
C ILE A 6 6.74 23.00 10.79
N ILE A 7 7.59 22.91 11.81
CA ILE A 7 8.75 22.01 11.81
C ILE A 7 8.30 20.55 11.75
N ALA A 8 7.30 20.16 12.53
CA ALA A 8 6.79 18.79 12.54
C ALA A 8 6.27 18.35 11.16
N ILE A 9 5.56 19.24 10.44
CA ILE A 9 5.05 18.96 9.09
C ILE A 9 6.22 18.80 8.10
N ILE A 10 7.18 19.72 8.09
CA ILE A 10 8.31 19.69 7.15
C ILE A 10 9.16 18.42 7.34
N VAL A 11 9.45 18.04 8.60
CA VAL A 11 10.25 16.84 8.91
C VAL A 11 9.53 15.56 8.48
N THR A 12 8.21 15.48 8.71
CA THR A 12 7.41 14.31 8.32
C THR A 12 7.35 14.13 6.80
N PHE A 13 7.17 15.23 6.05
CA PHE A 13 7.13 15.18 4.59
C PHE A 13 8.50 14.88 3.98
N SER A 14 9.58 15.44 4.52
CA SER A 14 10.94 15.20 4.01
C SER A 14 11.43 13.77 4.26
N THR A 15 11.10 13.15 5.41
CA THR A 15 11.41 11.73 5.64
C THR A 15 10.63 10.81 4.72
N ALA A 16 9.33 11.06 4.52
CA ALA A 16 8.53 10.29 3.57
C ALA A 16 9.10 10.36 2.14
N PHE A 17 9.49 11.56 1.69
CA PHE A 17 10.13 11.75 0.40
C PHE A 17 11.51 11.07 0.31
N GLY A 18 12.30 11.13 1.38
CA GLY A 18 13.60 10.46 1.47
C GLY A 18 13.51 8.95 1.30
N ILE A 19 12.52 8.31 1.93
CA ILE A 19 12.29 6.85 1.80
C ILE A 19 11.93 6.50 0.36
N VAL A 20 11.02 7.25 -0.27
CA VAL A 20 10.64 7.01 -1.67
C VAL A 20 11.84 7.19 -2.60
N TYR A 21 12.65 8.22 -2.39
CA TYR A 21 13.87 8.48 -3.16
C TYR A 21 14.88 7.32 -3.05
N ILE A 22 15.12 6.82 -1.84
CA ILE A 22 16.03 5.69 -1.61
C ILE A 22 15.50 4.43 -2.32
N VAL A 23 14.21 4.10 -2.16
CA VAL A 23 13.59 2.92 -2.79
C VAL A 23 13.61 3.00 -4.32
N MET A 24 13.45 4.20 -4.89
CA MET A 24 13.53 4.39 -6.34
C MET A 24 14.99 4.28 -6.81
N SER A 25 15.93 4.86 -6.07
CA SER A 25 17.37 4.83 -6.36
C SER A 25 17.94 3.41 -6.32
N THR A 26 17.52 2.59 -5.35
CA THR A 26 17.93 1.18 -5.27
C THR A 26 17.45 0.37 -6.48
N ARG A 27 16.20 0.57 -6.92
CA ARG A 27 15.65 -0.07 -8.14
C ARG A 27 16.41 0.29 -9.41
N HIS A 28 16.84 1.55 -9.56
CA HIS A 28 17.62 1.95 -10.72
C HIS A 28 19.00 1.28 -10.77
N ARG A 29 19.63 1.06 -9.61
CA ARG A 29 20.94 0.38 -9.53
C ARG A 29 20.84 -1.12 -9.87
N GLU A 30 19.78 -1.78 -9.45
CA GLU A 30 19.53 -3.20 -9.79
C GLU A 30 19.35 -3.41 -11.30
N HIS A 31 18.61 -2.52 -11.96
CA HIS A 31 18.42 -2.58 -13.42
C HIS A 31 19.72 -2.36 -14.20
N MET A 32 20.58 -1.45 -13.75
CA MET A 32 21.89 -1.21 -14.37
C MET A 32 22.85 -2.40 -14.19
N ALA A 33 22.85 -3.01 -13.00
CA ALA A 33 23.66 -4.20 -12.72
C ALA A 33 23.23 -5.42 -13.55
N MET A 34 21.94 -5.58 -13.85
CA MET A 34 21.44 -6.63 -14.75
C MET A 34 21.88 -6.44 -16.21
N ILE A 35 21.85 -5.19 -16.71
CA ILE A 35 22.34 -4.85 -18.06
C ILE A 35 23.85 -5.15 -18.18
N GLN A 36 24.64 -4.77 -17.18
CA GLN A 36 26.09 -5.03 -17.16
C GLN A 36 26.45 -6.52 -17.10
N ARG A 37 25.56 -7.36 -16.57
CA ARG A 37 25.72 -8.83 -16.54
C ARG A 37 25.19 -9.53 -17.79
N GLY A 38 24.75 -8.80 -18.81
CA GLY A 38 24.21 -9.35 -20.06
C GLY A 38 22.83 -9.99 -19.91
N ILE A 39 22.14 -9.77 -18.79
CA ILE A 39 20.78 -10.26 -18.54
C ILE A 39 19.81 -9.17 -18.98
N ASN A 40 19.00 -9.46 -20.00
CA ASN A 40 18.03 -8.51 -20.52
C ASN A 40 16.93 -8.23 -19.47
N PRO A 41 16.82 -7.01 -18.89
CA PRO A 41 15.84 -6.71 -17.84
C PRO A 41 14.39 -6.81 -18.35
N LYS A 42 14.20 -6.75 -19.67
CA LYS A 42 12.92 -6.85 -20.36
C LYS A 42 12.37 -8.28 -20.44
N GLU A 43 13.21 -9.31 -20.29
CA GLU A 43 12.76 -10.70 -20.34
C GLU A 43 11.97 -11.08 -19.08
N GLY A 44 12.32 -10.50 -17.93
CA GLY A 44 11.56 -10.63 -16.68
C GLY A 44 10.36 -9.68 -16.54
N SER A 45 10.36 -8.54 -17.25
CA SER A 45 9.34 -7.49 -17.14
C SER A 45 8.10 -7.70 -18.02
N ARG A 46 8.11 -8.63 -18.97
CA ARG A 46 7.00 -8.82 -19.92
C ARG A 46 5.89 -9.75 -19.41
N ARG A 47 5.99 -10.24 -18.17
CA ARG A 47 4.86 -10.79 -17.46
C ARG A 47 4.18 -9.61 -16.76
N THR A 48 3.09 -9.12 -17.34
CA THR A 48 2.05 -8.47 -16.55
C THR A 48 1.66 -9.49 -15.50
N ASP A 49 2.32 -9.50 -14.34
CA ASP A 49 2.10 -10.51 -13.30
C ASP A 49 0.61 -10.48 -12.98
N PRO A 50 -0.19 -11.49 -13.39
CA PRO A 50 -1.60 -11.52 -13.07
C PRO A 50 -1.79 -11.48 -11.54
N GLU A 51 -0.77 -11.88 -10.78
CA GLU A 51 -0.66 -11.73 -9.34
C GLU A 51 -0.71 -10.28 -8.85
N ARG A 52 -0.10 -9.32 -9.57
CA ARG A 52 -0.14 -7.89 -9.21
C ARG A 52 -1.54 -7.31 -9.42
N ALA A 53 -2.17 -7.61 -10.55
CA ALA A 53 -3.54 -7.19 -10.81
C ALA A 53 -4.51 -7.80 -9.78
N LEU A 54 -4.32 -9.07 -9.43
CA LEU A 54 -5.11 -9.77 -8.42
C LEU A 54 -4.91 -9.17 -7.02
N LYS A 55 -3.67 -8.82 -6.65
CA LYS A 55 -3.37 -8.16 -5.37
C LYS A 55 -4.09 -6.83 -5.24
N THR A 56 -3.98 -5.97 -6.26
CA THR A 56 -4.61 -4.64 -6.26
C THR A 56 -6.14 -4.74 -6.28
N GLY A 57 -6.70 -5.68 -7.05
CA GLY A 57 -8.14 -5.93 -7.07
C GLY A 57 -8.70 -6.37 -5.72
N MET A 58 -7.99 -7.27 -5.02
CA MET A 58 -8.41 -7.70 -3.68
C MET A 58 -8.40 -6.54 -2.68
N GLN A 59 -7.36 -5.70 -2.71
CA GLN A 59 -7.28 -4.53 -1.84
C GLN A 59 -8.44 -3.55 -2.09
N MET A 60 -8.82 -3.31 -3.36
CA MET A 60 -9.98 -2.47 -3.69
C MET A 60 -11.28 -3.01 -3.10
N ILE A 61 -11.49 -4.33 -3.10
CA ILE A 61 -12.65 -4.97 -2.46
C ILE A 61 -12.62 -4.72 -0.94
N GLY A 62 -11.45 -4.88 -0.30
CA GLY A 62 -11.28 -4.61 1.12
C GLY A 62 -11.64 -3.18 1.51
N VAL A 63 -11.21 -2.19 0.71
CA VAL A 63 -11.58 -0.78 0.92
C VAL A 63 -13.09 -0.58 0.77
N ALA A 64 -13.71 -1.13 -0.28
CA ALA A 64 -15.15 -0.99 -0.51
C ALA A 64 -15.99 -1.56 0.64
N VAL A 65 -15.65 -2.77 1.11
CA VAL A 65 -16.33 -3.41 2.25
C VAL A 65 -16.10 -2.63 3.53
N GLY A 66 -14.87 -2.18 3.79
CA GLY A 66 -14.54 -1.37 4.96
C GLY A 66 -15.29 -0.03 5.00
N LEU A 67 -15.43 0.64 3.85
CA LEU A 67 -16.18 1.90 3.75
C LEU A 67 -17.68 1.69 4.00
N GLY A 68 -18.25 0.61 3.45
CA GLY A 68 -19.65 0.24 3.70
C GLY A 68 -19.92 -0.11 5.16
N CYS A 69 -18.99 -0.82 5.81
CA CYS A 69 -19.08 -1.15 7.22
C CYS A 69 -18.92 0.10 8.12
N GLY A 70 -18.04 1.04 7.74
CA GLY A 70 -17.90 2.34 8.39
C GLY A 70 -19.16 3.19 8.32
N TYR A 71 -19.81 3.25 7.15
CA TYR A 71 -21.10 3.93 7.00
C TYR A 71 -22.18 3.32 7.91
N LEU A 72 -22.21 1.99 8.00
CA LEU A 72 -23.15 1.31 8.89
C LEU A 72 -22.90 1.66 10.36
N LEU A 73 -21.64 1.67 10.80
CA LEU A 73 -21.28 2.09 12.16
C LEU A 73 -21.65 3.56 12.43
N GLU A 74 -21.54 4.47 11.45
CA GLU A 74 -21.94 5.87 11.63
C GLU A 74 -23.45 6.00 11.88
N VAL A 75 -24.27 5.21 11.19
CA VAL A 75 -25.73 5.23 11.36
C VAL A 75 -26.14 4.68 12.73
N TYR A 76 -25.47 3.63 13.23
CA TYR A 76 -25.81 2.99 14.51
C TYR A 76 -25.10 3.61 15.73
N THR A 77 -23.99 4.34 15.52
CA THR A 77 -23.15 4.86 16.60
C THR A 77 -22.86 6.34 16.37
N SER A 78 -23.26 7.20 17.32
CA SER A 78 -22.93 8.63 17.33
C SER A 78 -21.49 8.92 17.75
N MET A 79 -20.51 8.11 17.31
CA MET A 79 -19.09 8.31 17.57
C MET A 79 -18.48 9.37 16.64
N GLU A 80 -17.30 9.86 16.97
CA GLU A 80 -16.57 10.83 16.16
C GLU A 80 -16.39 10.34 14.72
N ARG A 81 -16.90 11.14 13.77
CA ARG A 81 -16.93 10.85 12.33
C ARG A 81 -15.60 10.31 11.76
N PRO A 82 -14.40 10.86 12.05
CA PRO A 82 -13.18 10.38 11.40
C PRO A 82 -12.81 8.94 11.80
N TRP A 83 -13.00 8.56 13.06
CA TRP A 83 -12.60 7.26 13.57
C TRP A 83 -13.47 6.11 13.06
N VAL A 84 -14.76 6.39 12.91
CA VAL A 84 -15.77 5.43 12.46
C VAL A 84 -15.50 4.93 11.03
N TYR A 85 -14.89 5.76 10.19
CA TYR A 85 -14.47 5.35 8.85
C TYR A 85 -13.06 4.74 8.82
N PHE A 86 -12.11 5.33 9.54
CA PHE A 86 -10.72 4.90 9.47
C PHE A 86 -10.51 3.50 10.04
N GLY A 87 -11.17 3.15 11.14
CA GLY A 87 -11.02 1.86 11.81
C GLY A 87 -11.42 0.68 10.91
N PRO A 88 -12.69 0.62 10.45
CA PRO A 88 -13.17 -0.46 9.60
C PRO A 88 -12.39 -0.59 8.29
N VAL A 89 -12.08 0.52 7.61
CA VAL A 89 -11.30 0.49 6.36
C VAL A 89 -9.93 -0.13 6.57
N MET A 90 -9.18 0.32 7.58
CA MET A 90 -7.84 -0.19 7.85
C MET A 90 -7.87 -1.68 8.25
N PHE A 91 -8.89 -2.08 9.01
CA PHE A 91 -9.07 -3.47 9.44
C PHE A 91 -9.38 -4.40 8.25
N PHE A 92 -10.35 -4.05 7.41
CA PHE A 92 -10.75 -4.89 6.27
C PHE A 92 -9.67 -4.96 5.18
N VAL A 93 -8.95 -3.86 4.93
CA VAL A 93 -7.79 -3.87 4.02
C VAL A 93 -6.68 -4.79 4.54
N GLY A 94 -6.38 -4.74 5.84
CA GLY A 94 -5.41 -5.64 6.48
C GLY A 94 -5.83 -7.11 6.38
N LEU A 95 -7.10 -7.41 6.66
CA LEU A 95 -7.65 -8.76 6.62
C LEU A 95 -7.61 -9.36 5.21
N VAL A 96 -7.99 -8.58 4.20
CA VAL A 96 -7.84 -8.95 2.79
C VAL A 96 -6.40 -9.28 2.44
N MET A 97 -5.43 -8.47 2.89
CA MET A 97 -4.02 -8.71 2.57
C MET A 97 -3.49 -10.02 3.20
N ILE A 98 -3.95 -10.34 4.41
CA ILE A 98 -3.66 -11.62 5.07
C ILE A 98 -4.27 -12.78 4.26
N LEU A 99 -5.52 -12.67 3.84
CA LEU A 99 -6.18 -13.69 3.00
C LEU A 99 -5.46 -13.89 1.65
N TYR A 100 -4.94 -12.82 1.05
CA TYR A 100 -4.19 -12.89 -0.21
C TYR A 100 -2.92 -13.72 -0.01
N TYR A 101 -2.22 -13.49 1.10
CA TYR A 101 -1.02 -14.23 1.45
C TYR A 101 -1.30 -15.73 1.64
N PHE A 102 -2.39 -16.09 2.33
CA PHE A 102 -2.81 -17.50 2.45
C PHE A 102 -3.17 -18.14 1.10
N ARG A 103 -3.79 -17.40 0.18
CA ARG A 103 -4.09 -17.92 -1.17
C ARG A 103 -2.82 -18.16 -1.97
N SER A 104 -1.85 -17.25 -1.89
CA SER A 104 -0.57 -17.34 -2.59
C SER A 104 0.34 -18.44 -2.02
N ARG A 105 0.11 -18.87 -0.77
CA ARG A 105 0.84 -19.99 -0.14
C ARG A 105 0.45 -21.39 -0.61
N LYS A 106 -0.52 -21.57 -1.51
CA LYS A 106 -0.77 -22.93 -2.05
C LYS A 106 0.46 -23.35 -2.86
N PRO A 107 1.25 -24.35 -2.41
CA PRO A 107 2.33 -24.87 -3.23
C PRO A 107 1.68 -25.47 -4.49
N VAL A 108 2.12 -25.00 -5.65
CA VAL A 108 1.95 -25.73 -6.91
C VAL A 108 3.04 -26.79 -6.95
#